data_AF-A0A4R8TJU7-F1
#
_entry.id   AF-A0A4R8TJU7-F1
#
_cell.length_a   1.000
_cell.length_b   1.000
_cell.length_c   1.000
_cell.angle_alpha   90.00
_cell.angle_beta   90.00
_cell.angle_gamma   90.00
#
_symmetry.space_group_name_H-M   'P 1'
#
loop_
_entity.id
_entity.type
_entity.pdbx_description
1 polymer ?
#
loop_
_entity_poly.entity_id
_entity_poly.type
_entity_poly.pdbx_seq_one_letter_code
_entity_poly.pdbx_strand_id
1 'polypeptide(L)'
;MALSDLTPQPAVHLHALSSSPGTMMMPAGPSEGEEKYSLLKGGNEGDSYSEEASRGSSSIDQEAAISTVDLKRQFRVPWRSFDPAWNSWYLFVPPFLIFAILAGLAFFPQCERCRKTDMSGYVCAPNGALPKIARDRGCEFDTMSFKWWPREPFNHPDNQALLEQFHEEGPWHRYYDKGGRHEIPPTSEVLTAGWVTRREHTFHCKYTLRQTHLWMMLGYDPPWNYSHTLHCTQYLMDTILENPPKDFDELNVHGTPWPEHPDIVKPYYPCKQEGLSCESW
;
A
#
# COMPACT_ATOMS: atom_id res chain seq x y z
N MET A 1 -49.56 24.41 28.49
CA MET A 1 -48.58 23.31 28.53
C MET A 1 -49.23 22.09 27.91
N ALA A 2 -48.87 21.78 26.68
CA ALA A 2 -49.27 20.54 26.02
C ALA A 2 -48.07 20.09 25.18
N LEU A 3 -47.56 18.91 25.52
CA LEU A 3 -46.54 18.15 24.81
C LEU A 3 -47.17 17.61 23.53
N SER A 4 -46.52 17.83 22.39
CA SER A 4 -46.86 17.19 21.12
C SER A 4 -45.69 16.30 20.70
N ASP A 5 -46.03 15.04 20.47
CA ASP A 5 -45.21 13.91 20.06
C ASP A 5 -44.23 14.21 18.91
N LEU A 6 -42.95 13.88 19.15
CA LEU A 6 -41.96 13.65 18.10
C LEU A 6 -41.79 12.14 17.95
N THR A 7 -42.56 11.54 17.06
CA THR A 7 -42.29 10.17 16.57
C THR A 7 -41.17 10.20 15.53
N PRO A 8 -40.10 9.39 15.67
CA PRO A 8 -39.07 9.27 14.65
C PRO A 8 -39.58 8.43 13.46
N GLN A 9 -39.36 8.92 12.24
CA GLN A 9 -39.65 8.16 11.01
C GLN A 9 -38.66 6.99 10.85
N PRO A 10 -39.09 5.85 10.29
CA PRO A 10 -38.25 4.67 10.17
C PRO A 10 -37.21 4.82 9.05
N ALA A 11 -35.98 4.40 9.34
CA ALA A 11 -34.92 4.25 8.36
C ALA A 11 -35.32 3.21 7.30
N VAL A 12 -35.31 3.62 6.02
CA VAL A 12 -35.61 2.73 4.90
C VAL A 12 -34.33 1.95 4.56
N HIS A 13 -34.28 0.68 4.96
CA HIS A 13 -33.27 -0.28 4.51
C HIS A 13 -33.61 -0.76 3.09
N LEU A 14 -32.78 -0.40 2.11
CA LEU A 14 -32.84 -1.00 0.77
C LEU A 14 -31.83 -2.16 0.69
N HIS A 15 -32.35 -3.36 0.44
CA HIS A 15 -31.56 -4.55 0.12
C HIS A 15 -30.88 -4.36 -1.25
N ALA A 16 -29.55 -4.43 -1.28
CA ALA A 16 -28.78 -4.49 -2.51
C ALA A 16 -28.96 -5.88 -3.17
N LEU A 17 -29.57 -5.92 -4.35
CA LEU A 17 -29.60 -7.11 -5.20
C LEU A 17 -28.31 -7.16 -6.02
N SER A 18 -27.50 -8.20 -5.75
CA SER A 18 -26.36 -8.60 -6.56
C SER A 18 -26.85 -9.17 -7.89
N SER A 19 -26.45 -8.57 -9.01
CA SER A 19 -26.60 -9.14 -10.34
C SER A 19 -25.26 -9.73 -10.79
N SER A 20 -25.20 -11.05 -10.98
CA SER A 20 -24.08 -11.75 -11.63
C SER A 20 -23.97 -11.37 -13.11
N PRO A 21 -22.77 -11.34 -13.72
CA PRO A 21 -22.64 -11.18 -15.16
C PRO A 21 -22.84 -12.51 -15.88
N GLY A 22 -23.74 -12.50 -16.87
CA GLY A 22 -23.92 -13.57 -17.83
C GLY A 22 -22.73 -13.71 -18.76
N THR A 23 -22.43 -14.97 -19.08
CA THR A 23 -21.41 -15.44 -20.01
C THR A 23 -21.66 -14.91 -21.43
N MET A 24 -20.71 -14.19 -22.02
CA MET A 24 -20.63 -13.99 -23.47
C MET A 24 -19.43 -14.75 -24.03
N MET A 25 -19.72 -15.68 -24.92
CA MET A 25 -18.75 -16.39 -25.76
C MET A 25 -18.19 -15.44 -26.83
N MET A 26 -16.87 -15.42 -27.01
CA MET A 26 -16.20 -14.80 -28.15
C MET A 26 -15.92 -15.86 -29.23
N PRO A 27 -15.96 -15.52 -30.53
CA PRO A 27 -15.61 -16.44 -31.60
C PRO A 27 -14.09 -16.52 -31.81
N ALA A 28 -13.61 -17.72 -32.13
CA ALA A 28 -12.22 -18.02 -32.48
C ALA A 28 -11.88 -17.62 -33.92
N GLY A 29 -10.67 -17.13 -34.12
CA GLY A 29 -10.03 -16.90 -35.43
C GLY A 29 -8.52 -17.16 -35.35
N PRO A 30 -7.86 -17.50 -36.48
CA PRO A 30 -6.76 -18.48 -36.49
C PRO A 30 -5.34 -17.89 -36.46
N SER A 31 -4.43 -18.86 -36.34
CA SER A 31 -2.99 -18.86 -36.08
C SER A 31 -2.05 -18.41 -37.21
N GLU A 32 -0.79 -18.24 -36.78
CA GLU A 32 0.50 -18.37 -37.48
C GLU A 32 1.24 -17.08 -37.90
N GLY A 33 2.51 -17.02 -37.46
CA GLY A 33 3.50 -15.99 -37.79
C GLY A 33 4.58 -15.88 -36.72
N GLU A 34 5.57 -16.77 -36.77
CA GLU A 34 6.79 -16.79 -35.95
C GLU A 34 7.64 -15.50 -36.08
N GLU A 35 8.31 -15.06 -35.00
CA GLU A 35 9.79 -14.97 -34.98
C GLU A 35 10.37 -14.63 -33.57
N LYS A 36 11.18 -15.57 -33.08
CA LYS A 36 12.44 -15.49 -32.30
C LYS A 36 12.74 -14.24 -31.44
N TYR A 37 13.09 -14.45 -30.17
CA TYR A 37 14.49 -14.66 -29.75
C TYR A 37 14.58 -15.22 -28.32
N SER A 38 15.34 -16.31 -28.20
CA SER A 38 15.76 -17.02 -26.97
C SER A 38 16.85 -16.27 -26.21
N LEU A 39 16.92 -16.52 -24.88
CA LEU A 39 18.10 -16.57 -23.98
C LEU A 39 17.52 -16.40 -22.54
N LEU A 40 17.52 -17.34 -21.59
CA LEU A 40 18.45 -18.41 -21.23
C LEU A 40 17.70 -19.45 -20.37
N LYS A 41 17.83 -20.74 -20.64
CA LYS A 41 17.73 -21.79 -19.61
C LYS A 41 18.53 -23.04 -19.98
N GLY A 42 19.35 -23.48 -19.03
CA GLY A 42 19.98 -24.79 -18.87
C GLY A 42 20.89 -24.65 -17.64
N GLY A 43 20.72 -25.33 -16.51
CA GLY A 43 20.31 -26.74 -16.32
C GLY A 43 21.46 -27.63 -16.81
N ASN A 44 22.10 -28.50 -16.03
CA ASN A 44 21.61 -29.32 -14.93
C ASN A 44 22.79 -29.97 -14.15
N GLU A 45 22.46 -30.58 -12.99
CA GLU A 45 22.99 -31.83 -12.39
C GLU A 45 24.52 -32.09 -12.39
N GLY A 46 25.17 -32.54 -11.32
CA GLY A 46 24.80 -33.54 -10.32
C GLY A 46 26.04 -34.43 -10.13
N ASP A 47 26.34 -34.84 -8.90
CA ASP A 47 26.81 -36.20 -8.53
C ASP A 47 27.61 -36.22 -7.21
N SER A 48 27.11 -37.09 -6.32
CA SER A 48 27.80 -37.66 -5.16
C SER A 48 28.54 -38.94 -5.57
N TYR A 49 29.69 -39.25 -4.96
CA TYR A 49 29.93 -40.53 -4.25
C TYR A 49 31.34 -40.54 -3.60
N SER A 50 31.47 -41.44 -2.63
CA SER A 50 32.49 -41.64 -1.59
C SER A 50 33.61 -42.66 -1.95
N GLU A 51 34.47 -42.97 -0.96
CA GLU A 51 35.47 -44.08 -0.82
C GLU A 51 36.90 -43.80 -1.35
N GLU A 52 38.02 -44.30 -0.80
CA GLU A 52 38.46 -44.88 0.49
C GLU A 52 40.02 -45.06 0.40
N ALA A 53 40.63 -45.60 1.47
CA ALA A 53 42.00 -46.19 1.62
C ALA A 53 43.13 -45.21 2.04
N SER A 54 43.79 -45.31 3.22
CA SER A 54 44.38 -46.40 4.04
C SER A 54 45.63 -47.08 3.46
N ARG A 55 46.82 -46.86 4.06
CA ARG A 55 47.69 -47.87 4.73
C ARG A 55 49.19 -47.50 4.86
N GLY A 56 49.78 -48.02 5.95
CA GLY A 56 51.21 -48.38 6.14
C GLY A 56 51.77 -47.88 7.48
N SER A 57 51.92 -48.59 8.61
CA SER A 57 52.36 -49.95 9.01
C SER A 57 53.84 -50.06 9.44
N SER A 58 54.09 -50.35 10.72
CA SER A 58 55.09 -51.31 11.28
C SER A 58 55.01 -51.22 12.83
N SER A 59 54.64 -52.25 13.63
CA SER A 59 55.29 -53.55 13.96
C SER A 59 56.62 -53.33 14.73
N ILE A 60 56.96 -53.88 15.90
CA ILE A 60 56.64 -55.12 16.63
C ILE A 60 57.18 -55.01 18.08
N ASP A 61 56.47 -55.64 19.02
CA ASP A 61 56.81 -56.34 20.29
C ASP A 61 58.19 -56.18 20.98
N GLN A 62 58.22 -56.09 22.33
CA GLN A 62 58.28 -57.26 23.25
C GLN A 62 58.67 -56.86 24.70
N GLU A 63 58.39 -57.77 25.63
CA GLU A 63 58.15 -57.65 27.07
C GLU A 63 59.34 -57.41 28.04
N ALA A 64 58.92 -57.09 29.28
CA ALA A 64 59.43 -57.54 30.58
C ALA A 64 60.82 -57.10 31.08
N ALA A 65 60.83 -56.37 32.20
CA ALA A 65 61.19 -56.93 33.50
C ALA A 65 61.23 -55.86 34.60
N ILE A 66 60.88 -56.31 35.79
CA ILE A 66 60.76 -55.61 37.06
C ILE A 66 62.14 -55.15 37.57
N SER A 67 62.22 -53.93 38.11
CA SER A 67 63.13 -53.62 39.22
C SER A 67 62.64 -52.38 39.97
N THR A 68 62.07 -52.62 41.14
CA THR A 68 61.87 -51.65 42.20
C THR A 68 63.20 -51.04 42.67
N VAL A 69 63.11 -49.83 43.24
CA VAL A 69 64.15 -49.07 43.97
C VAL A 69 64.97 -48.12 43.09
N ASP A 70 64.50 -46.86 42.96
CA ASP A 70 65.31 -45.75 43.47
C ASP A 70 64.45 -44.52 43.82
N LEU A 71 64.87 -43.90 44.92
CA LEU A 71 64.24 -42.87 45.70
C LEU A 71 64.52 -41.49 45.06
N LYS A 72 63.52 -40.59 45.09
CA LYS A 72 63.70 -39.12 45.06
C LYS A 72 64.59 -38.55 43.93
N ARG A 73 63.98 -38.25 42.79
CA ARG A 73 64.42 -37.07 42.00
C ARG A 73 63.31 -36.51 41.11
N GLN A 74 63.02 -35.23 41.33
CA GLN A 74 62.49 -34.25 40.38
C GLN A 74 61.02 -34.38 39.93
N PHE A 75 60.10 -34.06 40.83
CA PHE A 75 58.91 -33.28 40.44
C PHE A 75 59.32 -31.81 40.25
N ARG A 76 59.61 -31.41 39.00
CA ARG A 76 59.44 -30.03 38.54
C ARG A 76 58.63 -30.06 37.26
N VAL A 77 57.31 -29.93 37.41
CA VAL A 77 56.41 -29.61 36.32
C VAL A 77 56.75 -28.19 35.86
N PRO A 78 57.08 -27.95 34.58
CA PRO A 78 57.21 -26.58 34.09
C PRO A 78 55.80 -26.02 33.98
N TRP A 79 55.44 -25.14 34.91
CA TRP A 79 54.27 -24.28 34.78
C TRP A 79 54.48 -23.42 33.53
N ARG A 80 53.88 -23.82 32.40
CA ARG A 80 53.62 -22.90 31.31
C ARG A 80 52.70 -21.82 31.87
N SER A 81 53.16 -20.58 31.84
CA SER A 81 52.31 -19.42 32.07
C SER A 81 51.15 -19.50 31.07
N PHE A 82 49.95 -19.77 31.56
CA PHE A 82 48.76 -19.45 30.80
C PHE A 82 48.75 -17.93 30.71
N ASP A 83 49.05 -17.40 29.53
CA ASP A 83 48.77 -16.00 29.27
C ASP A 83 47.28 -15.81 29.53
N PRO A 84 46.91 -14.97 30.49
CA PRO A 84 45.53 -14.85 30.88
C PRO A 84 44.74 -14.28 29.70
N ALA A 85 43.67 -14.97 29.31
CA ALA A 85 42.92 -14.68 28.08
C ALA A 85 42.32 -13.26 28.05
N TRP A 86 42.24 -12.58 29.19
CA TRP A 86 41.75 -11.21 29.37
C TRP A 86 42.56 -10.11 28.65
N ASN A 87 43.80 -10.38 28.20
CA ASN A 87 44.63 -9.43 27.42
C ASN A 87 44.34 -9.52 25.92
N SER A 88 43.50 -10.46 25.52
CA SER A 88 43.13 -10.71 24.14
C SER A 88 41.89 -9.87 23.80
N TRP A 89 42.07 -8.79 23.05
CA TRP A 89 40.99 -7.95 22.53
C TRP A 89 39.87 -8.75 21.84
N TYR A 90 40.20 -9.95 21.34
CA TYR A 90 39.26 -10.95 20.79
C TYR A 90 38.14 -11.38 21.74
N LEU A 91 38.24 -11.18 23.07
CA LEU A 91 37.13 -11.44 24.00
C LEU A 91 36.08 -10.31 24.03
N PHE A 92 36.48 -9.09 23.65
CA PHE A 92 35.61 -7.90 23.69
C PHE A 92 35.01 -7.56 22.33
N VAL A 93 35.63 -7.99 21.23
CA VAL A 93 35.14 -7.76 19.86
C VAL A 93 33.79 -8.43 19.60
N PRO A 94 33.58 -9.73 19.90
CA PRO A 94 32.28 -10.37 19.67
C PRO A 94 31.13 -9.72 20.43
N PRO A 95 31.21 -9.45 21.76
CA PRO A 95 30.10 -8.83 22.47
C PRO A 95 29.89 -7.37 22.04
N PHE A 96 30.94 -6.64 21.67
CA PHE A 96 30.80 -5.28 21.12
C PHE A 96 30.09 -5.29 19.76
N LEU A 97 30.45 -6.20 18.85
CA LEU A 97 29.77 -6.34 17.55
C LEU A 97 28.31 -6.77 17.73
N ILE A 98 28.03 -7.71 18.64
CA ILE A 98 26.66 -8.11 18.97
C ILE A 98 25.89 -6.91 19.52
N PHE A 99 26.46 -6.15 20.46
CA PHE A 99 25.84 -4.95 21.01
C PHE A 99 25.60 -3.89 19.92
N ALA A 100 26.57 -3.66 19.03
CA ALA A 100 26.44 -2.71 17.92
C ALA A 100 25.37 -3.14 16.90
N ILE A 101 25.24 -4.44 16.61
CA ILE A 101 24.18 -4.99 15.76
C ILE A 101 22.82 -4.84 16.45
N LEU A 102 22.71 -5.20 17.73
CA LEU A 102 21.46 -5.06 18.49
C LEU A 102 21.04 -3.61 18.66
N ALA A 103 21.99 -2.70 18.93
CA ALA A 103 21.74 -1.26 18.94
C ALA A 103 21.34 -0.78 17.54
N GLY A 104 22.02 -1.22 16.49
CA GLY A 104 21.65 -0.95 15.10
C GLY A 104 20.22 -1.39 14.79
N LEU A 105 19.80 -2.60 15.20
CA LEU A 105 18.44 -3.09 15.01
C LEU A 105 17.40 -2.35 15.88
N ALA A 106 17.79 -1.86 17.06
CA ALA A 106 16.92 -1.09 17.95
C ALA A 106 16.73 0.37 17.50
N PHE A 107 17.77 0.99 16.95
CA PHE A 107 17.75 2.38 16.47
C PHE A 107 17.38 2.50 14.98
N PHE A 108 17.62 1.45 14.20
CA PHE A 108 17.19 1.30 12.81
C PHE A 108 16.33 0.04 12.72
N PRO A 109 15.07 0.06 13.17
CA PRO A 109 14.15 -1.00 12.83
C PRO A 109 14.16 -1.09 11.31
N GLN A 110 14.66 -2.21 10.78
CA GLN A 110 14.58 -2.48 9.35
C GLN A 110 13.13 -2.26 8.96
N CYS A 111 12.91 -1.37 8.00
CA CYS A 111 11.61 -1.02 7.46
C CYS A 111 11.04 -2.18 6.62
N GLU A 112 11.10 -3.39 7.15
CA GLU A 112 10.67 -4.62 6.50
C GLU A 112 9.15 -4.82 6.66
N ARG A 113 8.55 -4.04 7.58
CA ARG A 113 7.17 -3.59 7.50
C ARG A 113 7.16 -2.08 7.27
N CYS A 114 7.30 -1.66 6.02
CA CYS A 114 6.49 -0.53 5.57
C CYS A 114 5.07 -0.82 6.08
N ARG A 115 4.61 -0.01 7.04
CA ARG A 115 3.29 -0.10 7.66
C ARG A 115 2.32 -0.42 6.53
N LYS A 116 1.70 -1.61 6.54
CA LYS A 116 0.49 -1.85 5.76
C LYS A 116 -0.41 -0.72 6.22
N THR A 117 -0.58 0.32 5.41
CA THR A 117 -1.37 1.48 5.81
C THR A 117 -2.72 0.90 6.16
N ASP A 118 -3.11 1.04 7.42
CA ASP A 118 -4.33 0.44 7.90
C ASP A 118 -5.49 1.25 7.34
N MET A 119 -5.89 0.90 6.12
CA MET A 119 -7.00 1.55 5.43
C MET A 119 -8.36 1.08 5.98
N SER A 120 -8.41 0.42 7.15
CA SER A 120 -9.69 0.00 7.74
C SER A 120 -10.43 1.15 8.45
N GLY A 121 -9.84 2.35 8.53
CA GLY A 121 -10.34 3.48 9.33
C GLY A 121 -10.70 4.77 8.59
N TYR A 122 -10.67 4.83 7.25
CA TYR A 122 -10.91 6.10 6.53
C TYR A 122 -12.36 6.61 6.66
N VAL A 123 -13.35 5.73 6.87
CA VAL A 123 -14.73 6.14 7.21
C VAL A 123 -14.84 6.38 8.72
N CYS A 124 -15.16 7.60 9.11
CA CYS A 124 -15.21 8.02 10.51
C CYS A 124 -16.48 7.55 11.25
N ALA A 125 -17.61 7.46 10.55
CA ALA A 125 -18.86 6.91 11.06
C ALA A 125 -19.63 6.19 9.94
N PRO A 126 -20.44 5.15 10.27
CA PRO A 126 -21.21 4.45 9.25
C PRO A 126 -22.17 5.38 8.53
N ASN A 127 -22.47 5.09 7.27
CA ASN A 127 -23.47 5.83 6.51
C ASN A 127 -24.82 5.77 7.23
N GLY A 128 -25.56 6.88 7.22
CA GLY A 128 -26.80 7.03 7.99
C GLY A 128 -26.62 7.17 9.51
N ALA A 129 -25.38 7.31 10.02
CA ALA A 129 -25.17 7.69 11.42
C ALA A 129 -25.91 9.00 11.74
N LEU A 130 -26.47 9.07 12.96
CA LEU A 130 -27.10 10.30 13.43
C LEU A 130 -26.06 11.42 13.49
N PRO A 131 -26.35 12.63 12.97
CA PRO A 131 -25.35 13.69 12.83
C PRO A 131 -24.69 14.09 14.15
N LYS A 132 -25.46 14.09 15.24
CA LYS A 132 -24.92 14.33 16.59
C LYS A 132 -23.87 13.28 16.98
N ILE A 133 -24.16 11.99 16.76
CA ILE A 133 -23.25 10.89 17.12
C ILE A 133 -21.96 10.96 16.28
N ALA A 134 -22.08 11.26 14.98
CA ALA A 134 -20.93 11.38 14.10
C ALA A 134 -20.03 12.59 14.49
N ARG A 135 -20.63 13.75 14.78
CA ARG A 135 -19.88 14.93 15.24
C ARG A 135 -19.25 14.75 16.61
N ASP A 136 -19.93 14.08 17.54
CA ASP A 136 -19.40 13.71 18.86
C ASP A 136 -18.16 12.79 18.73
N ARG A 137 -18.00 12.08 17.60
CA ARG A 137 -16.82 11.27 17.25
C ARG A 137 -15.74 12.04 16.46
N GLY A 138 -15.93 13.33 16.22
CA GLY A 138 -14.99 14.13 15.42
C GLY A 138 -15.09 13.90 13.93
N CYS A 139 -16.28 13.53 13.42
CA CYS A 139 -16.53 13.40 11.99
C CYS A 139 -17.24 14.63 11.41
N GLU A 140 -17.09 14.84 10.10
CA GLU A 140 -17.85 15.80 9.30
C GLU A 140 -18.55 15.11 8.13
N PHE A 141 -19.71 15.62 7.73
CA PHE A 141 -20.48 15.06 6.64
C PHE A 141 -20.02 15.65 5.31
N ASP A 142 -19.64 14.78 4.38
CA ASP A 142 -19.26 15.18 3.05
C ASP A 142 -20.43 14.98 2.08
N THR A 143 -20.95 16.10 1.60
CA THR A 143 -22.04 16.15 0.64
C THR A 143 -21.65 15.63 -0.75
N MET A 144 -20.37 15.58 -1.12
CA MET A 144 -19.92 14.97 -2.38
C MET A 144 -20.00 13.44 -2.34
N SER A 145 -19.71 12.83 -1.19
CA SER A 145 -19.59 11.38 -1.03
C SER A 145 -20.74 10.71 -0.28
N PHE A 146 -21.57 11.49 0.41
CA PHE A 146 -22.58 11.03 1.38
C PHE A 146 -21.98 10.19 2.51
N LYS A 147 -20.78 10.56 2.97
CA LYS A 147 -20.05 9.84 4.02
C LYS A 147 -19.61 10.76 5.14
N TRP A 148 -19.34 10.14 6.28
CA TRP A 148 -18.75 10.79 7.43
C TRP A 148 -17.22 10.62 7.42
N TRP A 149 -16.51 11.72 7.26
CA TRP A 149 -15.05 11.75 7.21
C TRP A 149 -14.44 12.26 8.51
N PRO A 150 -13.18 11.86 8.84
CA PRO A 150 -12.48 12.45 9.97
C PRO A 150 -12.34 13.97 9.77
N ARG A 151 -12.58 14.75 10.83
CA ARG A 151 -12.64 16.22 10.74
C ARG A 151 -11.37 16.85 10.20
N GLU A 152 -10.20 16.33 10.56
CA GLU A 152 -8.91 16.90 10.15
C GLU A 152 -8.69 16.86 8.63
N PRO A 153 -8.66 15.70 7.94
CA PRO A 153 -8.51 15.66 6.48
C PRO A 153 -9.69 16.31 5.76
N PHE A 154 -10.91 16.22 6.30
CA PHE A 154 -12.07 16.89 5.70
C PHE A 154 -11.90 18.41 5.70
N ASN A 155 -11.54 19.01 6.83
CA ASN A 155 -11.38 20.47 6.96
C ASN A 155 -10.03 21.00 6.44
N HIS A 156 -9.17 20.15 5.87
CA HIS A 156 -7.95 20.62 5.23
C HIS A 156 -8.29 21.65 4.13
N PRO A 157 -7.61 22.81 4.05
CA PRO A 157 -7.96 23.88 3.10
C PRO A 157 -8.10 23.39 1.66
N ASP A 158 -7.15 22.57 1.20
CA ASP A 158 -7.19 22.02 -0.17
C ASP A 158 -8.37 21.07 -0.41
N ASN A 159 -8.79 20.31 0.62
CA ASN A 159 -9.96 19.45 0.51
C ASN A 159 -11.25 20.29 0.47
N GLN A 160 -11.33 21.35 1.28
CA GLN A 160 -12.46 22.28 1.25
C GLN A 160 -12.55 23.00 -0.11
N ALA A 161 -11.44 23.49 -0.65
CA ALA A 161 -11.40 24.09 -1.99
C ALA A 161 -11.83 23.09 -3.08
N LEU A 162 -11.44 21.82 -2.96
CA LEU A 162 -11.88 20.75 -3.86
C LEU A 162 -13.39 20.52 -3.79
N LEU A 163 -13.96 20.47 -2.58
CA LEU A 163 -15.41 20.32 -2.38
C LEU A 163 -16.18 21.52 -2.89
N GLU A 164 -15.67 22.74 -2.69
CA GLU A 164 -16.24 23.97 -3.23
C GLU A 164 -16.31 23.91 -4.76
N GLN A 165 -15.21 23.56 -5.43
CA GLN A 165 -15.20 23.38 -6.89
C GLN A 165 -16.23 22.34 -7.35
N PHE A 166 -16.39 21.23 -6.62
CA PHE A 166 -17.44 20.26 -6.92
C PHE A 166 -18.83 20.89 -6.80
N HIS A 167 -19.07 21.71 -5.77
CA HIS A 167 -20.38 22.35 -5.57
C HIS A 167 -20.68 23.47 -6.58
N GLU A 168 -19.68 24.17 -7.09
CA GLU A 168 -19.81 25.18 -8.15
C GLU A 168 -20.22 24.59 -9.51
N GLU A 169 -19.88 23.33 -9.77
CA GLU A 169 -20.27 22.62 -10.99
C GLU A 169 -21.77 22.21 -10.95
N GLY A 170 -22.43 22.37 -9.79
CA GLY A 170 -23.83 22.05 -9.53
C GLY A 170 -24.73 23.28 -9.40
N PRO A 171 -26.05 23.10 -9.61
CA PRO A 171 -26.83 22.52 -8.53
C PRO A 171 -26.93 21.00 -8.65
N TRP A 172 -26.79 20.31 -7.51
CA TRP A 172 -26.87 18.85 -7.40
C TRP A 172 -28.23 18.42 -6.87
N HIS A 173 -29.15 18.14 -7.78
CA HIS A 173 -30.48 17.62 -7.44
C HIS A 173 -30.41 16.10 -7.25
N ARG A 174 -30.75 15.65 -6.04
CA ARG A 174 -30.61 14.26 -5.59
C ARG A 174 -31.96 13.75 -5.15
N TYR A 175 -32.24 12.46 -5.30
CA TYR A 175 -33.58 11.93 -5.07
C TYR A 175 -33.57 10.64 -4.25
N TYR A 176 -34.62 10.43 -3.45
CA TYR A 176 -34.83 9.16 -2.74
C TYR A 176 -35.30 8.05 -3.68
N ASP A 177 -35.86 8.40 -4.85
CA ASP A 177 -36.39 7.46 -5.82
C ASP A 177 -35.82 7.64 -7.23
N LYS A 178 -35.70 6.52 -7.97
CA LYS A 178 -35.24 6.50 -9.36
C LYS A 178 -36.07 7.37 -10.30
N GLY A 179 -37.35 7.58 -9.97
CA GLY A 179 -38.27 8.40 -10.75
C GLY A 179 -38.09 9.90 -10.55
N GLY A 180 -37.21 10.34 -9.64
CA GLY A 180 -36.93 11.75 -9.41
C GLY A 180 -38.09 12.53 -8.79
N ARG A 181 -38.99 11.86 -8.04
CA ARG A 181 -40.20 12.51 -7.50
C ARG A 181 -40.00 13.11 -6.11
N HIS A 182 -39.10 12.55 -5.32
CA HIS A 182 -38.82 12.99 -3.96
C HIS A 182 -37.38 13.45 -3.85
N GLU A 183 -37.19 14.75 -3.97
CA GLU A 183 -35.87 15.36 -3.84
C GLU A 183 -35.36 15.27 -2.39
N ILE A 184 -34.08 14.98 -2.25
CA ILE A 184 -33.35 14.97 -0.99
C ILE A 184 -33.02 16.44 -0.66
N PRO A 185 -33.46 16.96 0.50
CA PRO A 185 -33.08 18.30 0.91
C PRO A 185 -31.55 18.44 0.99
N PRO A 186 -30.96 19.55 0.51
CA PRO A 186 -29.51 19.78 0.58
C PRO A 186 -28.93 19.71 2.01
N THR A 187 -29.77 19.93 3.02
CA THR A 187 -29.43 19.87 4.45
C THR A 187 -29.43 18.46 5.05
N SER A 188 -29.66 17.42 4.25
CA SER A 188 -29.74 16.04 4.73
C SER A 188 -28.36 15.40 4.92
N GLU A 189 -28.07 15.00 6.17
CA GLU A 189 -26.79 14.40 6.58
C GLU A 189 -26.91 12.92 6.98
N VAL A 190 -28.10 12.33 6.91
CA VAL A 190 -28.38 10.95 7.39
C VAL A 190 -28.53 9.98 6.22
N LEU A 191 -27.88 10.28 5.10
CA LEU A 191 -28.08 9.56 3.85
C LEU A 191 -27.25 8.28 3.82
N THR A 192 -27.87 7.19 3.40
CA THR A 192 -27.21 5.91 3.12
C THR A 192 -26.94 5.73 1.64
N ALA A 193 -27.86 6.21 0.80
CA ALA A 193 -27.76 6.27 -0.65
C ALA A 193 -28.72 7.33 -1.19
N GLY A 194 -28.50 7.75 -2.44
CA GLY A 194 -29.40 8.63 -3.18
C GLY A 194 -29.30 8.38 -4.68
N TRP A 195 -30.36 8.69 -5.41
CA TRP A 195 -30.37 8.69 -6.86
C TRP A 195 -29.82 10.02 -7.36
N VAL A 196 -28.74 9.94 -8.13
CA VAL A 196 -28.05 11.09 -8.72
C VAL A 196 -28.16 11.05 -10.24
N THR A 197 -27.98 12.21 -10.87
CA THR A 197 -27.89 12.28 -12.33
C THR A 197 -26.59 11.65 -12.82
N ARG A 198 -26.56 11.19 -14.08
CA ARG A 198 -25.32 10.75 -14.74
C ARG A 198 -24.24 11.84 -14.71
N ARG A 199 -24.65 13.10 -14.92
CA ARG A 199 -23.78 14.28 -14.81
C ARG A 199 -23.11 14.33 -13.43
N GLU A 200 -23.89 14.36 -12.35
CA GLU A 200 -23.34 14.40 -10.99
C GLU A 200 -22.40 13.22 -10.73
N HIS A 201 -22.75 12.01 -11.14
CA HIS A 201 -21.88 10.82 -10.95
C HIS A 201 -20.54 10.95 -11.71
N THR A 202 -20.54 11.48 -12.94
CA THR A 202 -19.30 11.75 -13.69
C THR A 202 -18.42 12.77 -12.97
N PHE A 203 -18.99 13.87 -12.46
CA PHE A 203 -18.24 14.86 -11.67
C PHE A 203 -17.77 14.28 -10.32
N HIS A 204 -18.60 13.51 -9.63
CA HIS A 204 -18.23 12.78 -8.42
C HIS A 204 -16.99 11.91 -8.68
N CYS A 205 -16.95 11.11 -9.75
CA CYS A 205 -15.78 10.30 -10.09
C CYS A 205 -14.53 11.16 -10.31
N LYS A 206 -14.63 12.29 -11.02
CA LYS A 206 -13.51 13.25 -11.22
C LYS A 206 -12.95 13.74 -9.87
N TYR A 207 -13.81 14.22 -8.98
CA TYR A 207 -13.39 14.84 -7.72
C TYR A 207 -12.98 13.81 -6.65
N THR A 208 -13.61 12.64 -6.61
CA THR A 208 -13.21 11.52 -5.74
C THR A 208 -11.79 11.05 -6.03
N LEU A 209 -11.38 10.98 -7.30
CA LEU A 209 -9.99 10.65 -7.67
C LEU A 209 -9.01 11.71 -7.17
N ARG A 210 -9.33 13.00 -7.36
CA ARG A 210 -8.52 14.13 -6.86
C ARG A 210 -8.42 14.12 -5.34
N GLN A 211 -9.54 13.91 -4.64
CA GLN A 211 -9.59 13.86 -3.18
C GLN A 211 -8.75 12.69 -2.63
N THR A 212 -8.83 11.53 -3.28
CA THR A 212 -8.01 10.37 -2.94
C THR A 212 -6.52 10.69 -3.04
N HIS A 213 -6.10 11.28 -4.17
CA HIS A 213 -4.71 11.66 -4.37
C HIS A 213 -4.24 12.71 -3.34
N LEU A 214 -5.05 13.74 -3.11
CA LEU A 214 -4.77 14.79 -2.12
C LEU A 214 -4.54 14.22 -0.73
N TRP A 215 -5.44 13.37 -0.23
CA TRP A 215 -5.33 12.80 1.12
C TRP A 215 -4.07 11.94 1.26
N MET A 216 -3.74 11.15 0.23
CA MET A 216 -2.51 10.36 0.21
C MET A 216 -1.25 11.24 0.25
N MET A 217 -1.23 12.35 -0.49
CA MET A 217 -0.10 13.30 -0.50
C MET A 217 0.08 13.99 0.86
N LEU A 218 -1.02 14.22 1.58
CA LEU A 218 -1.00 14.80 2.92
C LEU A 218 -0.69 13.77 4.03
N GLY A 219 -0.53 12.48 3.67
CA GLY A 219 -0.24 11.40 4.63
C GLY A 219 -1.47 10.87 5.38
N TYR A 220 -2.68 11.21 4.93
CA TYR A 220 -3.93 10.66 5.44
C TYR A 220 -4.31 9.34 4.73
N ASP A 221 -5.13 8.52 5.40
CA ASP A 221 -5.72 7.34 4.76
C ASP A 221 -6.67 7.78 3.65
N PRO A 222 -6.61 7.24 2.42
CA PRO A 222 -7.47 7.65 1.32
C PRO A 222 -8.94 7.43 1.67
N PRO A 223 -9.84 8.36 1.30
CA PRO A 223 -11.27 8.25 1.57
C PRO A 223 -11.96 7.13 0.78
N TRP A 224 -11.26 6.50 -0.17
CA TRP A 224 -11.81 5.50 -1.05
C TRP A 224 -10.87 4.31 -1.19
N ASN A 225 -11.46 3.12 -1.27
CA ASN A 225 -10.69 1.90 -1.51
C ASN A 225 -10.36 1.76 -3.00
N TYR A 226 -9.41 0.87 -3.30
CA TYR A 226 -8.96 0.64 -4.66
C TYR A 226 -10.07 0.16 -5.60
N SER A 227 -11.05 -0.62 -5.11
CA SER A 227 -12.20 -1.01 -5.94
C SER A 227 -13.05 0.18 -6.39
N HIS A 228 -13.17 1.22 -5.55
CA HIS A 228 -13.86 2.45 -5.92
C HIS A 228 -13.04 3.24 -6.95
N THR A 229 -11.70 3.25 -6.84
CA THR A 229 -10.83 3.81 -7.88
C THR A 229 -11.06 3.12 -9.23
N LEU A 230 -11.08 1.78 -9.27
CA LEU A 230 -11.36 1.01 -10.50
C LEU A 230 -12.73 1.35 -11.10
N HIS A 231 -13.77 1.45 -10.25
CA HIS A 231 -15.11 1.88 -10.66
C HIS A 231 -15.08 3.28 -11.28
N CYS A 232 -14.51 4.26 -10.59
CA CYS A 232 -14.48 5.64 -11.06
C CYS A 232 -13.72 5.78 -12.39
N THR A 233 -12.55 5.15 -12.52
CA THR A 233 -11.76 5.22 -13.75
C THR A 233 -12.47 4.56 -14.92
N GLN A 234 -13.08 3.39 -14.69
CA GLN A 234 -13.84 2.70 -15.74
C GLN A 234 -15.09 3.50 -16.13
N TYR A 235 -15.85 4.01 -15.15
CA TYR A 235 -17.06 4.81 -15.40
C TYR A 235 -16.78 6.08 -16.22
N LEU A 236 -15.65 6.75 -15.94
CA LEU A 236 -15.20 7.91 -16.71
C LEU A 236 -14.88 7.52 -18.15
N MET A 237 -14.10 6.44 -18.35
CA MET A 237 -13.79 5.93 -19.68
C MET A 237 -15.04 5.50 -20.45
N ASP A 238 -15.95 4.76 -19.83
CA ASP A 238 -17.21 4.33 -20.44
C ASP A 238 -18.05 5.54 -20.85
N THR A 239 -18.11 6.57 -20.01
CA THR A 239 -18.84 7.81 -20.32
C THR A 239 -18.25 8.54 -21.53
N ILE A 240 -16.92 8.53 -21.70
CA ILE A 240 -16.25 9.11 -22.87
C ILE A 240 -16.51 8.24 -24.10
N LEU A 241 -16.32 6.93 -24.01
CA LEU A 241 -16.42 5.99 -25.13
C LEU A 241 -17.86 5.79 -25.63
N GLU A 242 -18.87 6.05 -24.80
CA GLU A 242 -20.27 6.07 -25.24
C GLU A 242 -20.56 7.20 -26.25
N ASN A 243 -19.87 8.34 -26.15
CA ASN A 243 -20.01 9.49 -27.05
C ASN A 243 -18.65 10.20 -27.20
N PRO A 244 -17.70 9.60 -27.93
CA PRO A 244 -16.32 10.11 -27.97
C PRO A 244 -16.27 11.49 -28.65
N PRO A 245 -15.34 12.37 -28.23
CA PRO A 245 -15.00 13.58 -28.97
C PRO A 245 -14.65 13.28 -30.43
N LYS A 246 -14.85 14.26 -31.32
CA LYS A 246 -14.62 14.06 -32.77
C LYS A 246 -13.17 13.75 -33.11
N ASP A 247 -12.27 14.26 -32.30
CA ASP A 247 -10.81 14.19 -32.40
C ASP A 247 -10.21 13.09 -31.51
N PHE A 248 -11.03 12.16 -30.99
CA PHE A 248 -10.58 11.17 -30.00
C PHE A 248 -9.43 10.27 -30.48
N ASP A 249 -9.41 9.95 -31.78
CA ASP A 249 -8.36 9.14 -32.41
C ASP A 249 -7.28 9.98 -33.12
N GLU A 250 -7.33 11.31 -33.00
CA GLU A 250 -6.30 12.19 -33.57
C GLU A 250 -5.01 12.16 -32.73
N LEU A 251 -3.87 12.36 -33.39
CA LEU A 251 -2.58 12.40 -32.70
C LEU A 251 -2.52 13.60 -31.74
N ASN A 252 -2.16 13.33 -30.48
CA ASN A 252 -1.98 14.35 -29.45
C ASN A 252 -0.58 14.25 -28.82
N VAL A 253 -0.11 15.33 -28.20
CA VAL A 253 1.17 15.37 -27.50
C VAL A 253 1.09 14.61 -26.18
N HIS A 254 2.13 13.84 -25.86
CA HIS A 254 2.28 13.23 -24.54
C HIS A 254 2.74 14.31 -23.54
N GLY A 255 1.77 15.07 -23.01
CA GLY A 255 1.98 16.17 -22.06
C GLY A 255 0.75 17.06 -22.00
N THR A 256 0.43 17.61 -20.82
CA THR A 256 -0.87 18.25 -20.62
C THR A 256 -0.82 19.76 -20.89
N PRO A 257 -1.76 20.33 -21.67
CA PRO A 257 -1.96 21.78 -21.77
C PRO A 257 -2.64 22.37 -20.51
N TRP A 258 -3.08 21.51 -19.58
CA TRP A 258 -3.71 21.90 -18.32
C TRP A 258 -3.16 21.06 -17.15
N PRO A 259 -2.95 21.65 -15.96
CA PRO A 259 -3.12 23.06 -15.62
C PRO A 259 -2.16 23.95 -16.42
N GLU A 260 -2.52 25.23 -16.63
CA GLU A 260 -1.67 26.17 -17.39
C GLU A 260 -0.26 26.31 -16.79
N HIS A 261 -0.14 26.03 -15.48
CA HIS A 261 1.10 26.02 -14.72
C HIS A 261 1.21 24.70 -13.95
N PRO A 262 1.75 23.63 -14.57
CA PRO A 262 1.95 22.36 -13.89
C PRO A 262 3.08 22.46 -12.84
N ASP A 263 2.97 21.64 -11.80
CA ASP A 263 4.03 21.53 -10.79
C ASP A 263 5.28 20.93 -11.43
N ILE A 264 6.41 21.65 -11.31
CA ILE A 264 7.69 21.16 -11.82
C ILE A 264 8.24 20.12 -10.86
N VAL A 265 8.30 18.87 -11.31
CA VAL A 265 8.95 17.78 -10.59
C VAL A 265 10.44 17.78 -10.93
N LYS A 266 11.29 17.83 -9.91
CA LYS A 266 12.75 17.72 -10.06
C LYS A 266 13.14 16.26 -9.88
N PRO A 267 13.49 15.53 -10.95
CA PRO A 267 13.86 14.14 -10.83
C PRO A 267 15.12 13.99 -9.98
N TYR A 268 15.15 12.94 -9.17
CA TYR A 268 16.37 12.50 -8.49
C TYR A 268 17.28 11.76 -9.48
N TYR A 269 17.79 12.50 -10.46
CA TYR A 269 18.59 12.00 -11.57
C TYR A 269 19.70 13.01 -11.89
N PRO A 270 20.92 12.59 -12.27
CA PRO A 270 22.01 13.50 -12.58
C PRO A 270 21.83 14.18 -13.96
N CYS A 271 20.69 14.84 -14.21
CA CYS A 271 20.34 15.32 -15.54
C CYS A 271 21.40 16.24 -16.16
N LYS A 272 22.04 17.11 -15.36
CA LYS A 272 23.10 18.00 -15.87
C LYS A 272 24.32 17.24 -16.40
N GLN A 273 24.66 16.10 -15.78
CA GLN A 273 25.79 15.26 -16.22
C GLN A 273 25.45 14.52 -17.51
N GLU A 274 24.18 14.16 -17.66
CA GLU A 274 23.64 13.45 -18.83
C GLU A 274 23.15 14.38 -19.96
N GLY A 275 23.29 15.71 -19.79
CA GLY A 275 22.82 16.69 -20.77
C GLY A 275 21.30 16.77 -20.93
N LEU A 276 20.54 16.36 -19.91
CA LEU A 276 19.06 16.34 -19.88
C LEU A 276 18.49 17.56 -19.12
N SER A 277 17.20 17.88 -19.35
CA SER A 277 16.48 18.84 -18.50
C SER A 277 16.32 18.29 -17.07
N CYS A 278 16.49 19.17 -16.08
CA CYS A 278 16.22 18.85 -14.65
C CYS A 278 14.76 19.11 -14.25
N GLU A 279 13.86 19.20 -15.22
CA GLU A 279 12.46 19.55 -15.03
C GLU A 279 11.63 18.51 -15.76
N SER A 280 10.71 17.90 -15.01
CA SER A 280 9.67 17.02 -15.52
C SER A 280 8.32 17.62 -15.15
N TRP A 281 7.37 17.52 -16.08
CA TRP A 281 5.97 17.90 -15.93
C TRP A 281 5.08 16.66 -16.03
#